data_AF-A0A9N9B4G7-F1
#
_entry.id   AF-A0A9N9B4G7-F1
#
_cell.length_a   1.000
_cell.length_b   1.000
_cell.length_c   1.000
_cell.angle_alpha   90.00
_cell.angle_beta   90.00
_cell.angle_gamma   90.00
#
_symmetry.space_group_name_H-M   'P 1'
#
loop_
_entity.id
_entity.type
_entity.pdbx_description
1 polymer ?
#
loop_
_entity_poly.entity_id
_entity_poly.type
_entity_poly.pdbx_seq_one_letter_code
_entity_poly.pdbx_strand_id
1 'polypeptide(L)' 'MSERLPYMQACLGSAAACLECAEKAAGEGCAKQCRTNAELASCTAKLMSIGAPEAKTLTELTRTSSDRCAEMWYV' A
#
# COMPACT_ATOMS: atom_id res chain seq x y z
N MET A 1 1.46 7.06 23.47
CA MET A 1 1.33 7.09 22.00
C MET A 1 0.92 5.70 21.55
N SER A 2 -0.08 5.56 20.67
CA SER A 2 -0.49 4.23 20.17
C SER A 2 0.68 3.63 19.38
N GLU A 3 1.13 2.43 19.74
CA GLU A 3 2.26 1.71 19.10
C GLU A 3 2.06 1.50 17.59
N ARG A 4 0.82 1.70 17.10
CA ARG A 4 0.42 1.55 15.70
C ARG A 4 0.65 2.79 14.83
N LEU A 5 0.88 3.96 15.43
CA LEU A 5 0.98 5.24 14.71
C LEU A 5 2.08 5.25 13.63
N PRO A 6 3.30 4.76 13.88
CA PRO A 6 4.35 4.73 12.86
C PRO A 6 3.99 3.83 11.67
N TYR A 7 3.35 2.69 11.92
CA TYR A 7 2.93 1.75 10.88
C TYR A 7 1.80 2.31 10.01
N MET A 8 0.84 3.01 10.62
CA MET A 8 -0.19 3.72 9.85
C MET A 8 0.40 4.78 8.94
N GLN A 9 1.36 5.57 9.44
CA GLN A 9 2.03 6.60 8.64
C GLN A 9 2.81 5.97 7.48
N ALA A 10 3.47 4.84 7.70
CA ALA A 10 4.14 4.09 6.63
C ALA A 10 3.15 3.64 5.55
N CYS A 11 2.00 3.06 5.93
CA CYS A 11 0.98 2.66 4.97
C CYS A 11 0.42 3.84 4.17
N LEU A 12 0.16 4.99 4.81
CA LEU A 12 -0.31 6.19 4.11
C LEU A 12 0.76 6.78 3.18
N GLY A 13 2.03 6.75 3.60
CA GLY A 13 3.15 7.15 2.76
C GLY A 13 3.28 6.26 1.52
N SER A 14 3.20 4.94 1.68
CA SER A 14 3.18 4.00 0.56
C SER A 14 1.99 4.22 -0.37
N ALA A 15 0.81 4.54 0.19
CA ALA A 15 -0.37 4.82 -0.63
C ALA A 15 -0.15 6.05 -1.54
N ALA A 16 0.40 7.14 -0.98
CA ALA A 16 0.72 8.34 -1.75
C ALA A 16 1.76 8.04 -2.85
N ALA A 17 2.83 7.33 -2.53
CA ALA A 17 3.85 6.94 -3.51
C ALA A 17 3.28 6.05 -4.63
N CYS A 18 2.36 5.14 -4.29
CA CYS A 18 1.69 4.29 -5.28
C CYS A 18 0.75 5.08 -6.20
N LEU A 19 0.07 6.12 -5.70
CA LEU A 19 -0.72 7.01 -6.56
C LEU A 19 0.18 7.81 -7.52
N GLU A 20 1.29 8.34 -7.01
CA GLU A 20 2.27 9.04 -7.85
C GLU A 20 2.89 8.11 -8.92
N CYS A 21 3.19 6.85 -8.55
CA CYS A 21 3.58 5.82 -9.52
C CYS A 21 2.52 5.67 -10.61
N ALA A 22 1.24 5.54 -10.24
CA ALA A 22 0.17 5.29 -11.19
C ALA A 22 -0.03 6.46 -12.17
N GLU A 23 0.19 7.70 -11.74
CA GLU A 23 0.13 8.89 -12.59
C GLU A 23 1.28 8.95 -13.60
N LYS A 24 2.46 8.43 -13.22
CA LYS A 24 3.67 8.45 -14.04
C LYS A 24 3.88 7.18 -14.86
N ALA A 25 3.08 6.15 -14.64
CA ALA A 25 3.23 4.86 -15.29
C ALA A 25 2.98 4.97 -16.80
N ALA A 26 3.92 4.46 -17.61
CA ALA A 26 3.82 4.47 -19.07
C ALA A 26 2.78 3.47 -19.62
N GLY A 27 2.39 2.47 -18.82
CA GLY A 27 1.46 1.41 -19.21
C GLY A 27 0.31 1.24 -18.22
N GLU A 28 -0.89 1.03 -18.75
CA GLU A 28 -2.11 0.88 -17.94
C GLU A 28 -2.05 -0.33 -16.99
N GLY A 29 -1.27 -1.37 -17.33
CA GLY A 29 -1.03 -2.50 -16.41
C GLY A 29 -0.30 -2.09 -15.14
N CYS A 30 0.78 -1.31 -15.27
CA CYS A 30 1.53 -0.77 -14.13
C CYS A 30 0.70 0.27 -13.37
N ALA A 31 0.01 1.16 -14.08
CA ALA A 31 -0.87 2.15 -13.48
C ALA A 31 -1.98 1.51 -12.62
N LYS A 32 -2.62 0.46 -13.14
CA LYS A 32 -3.64 -0.30 -12.43
C LYS A 32 -3.07 -0.97 -11.17
N GLN A 33 -1.92 -1.64 -11.27
CA GLN A 33 -1.30 -2.27 -10.11
C GLN A 33 -0.93 -1.24 -9.02
N CYS A 34 -0.36 -0.11 -9.42
CA CYS A 34 -0.01 0.98 -8.50
C CYS A 34 -1.28 1.56 -7.81
N ARG A 35 -2.40 1.74 -8.53
CA ARG A 35 -3.68 2.13 -7.90
C ARG A 35 -4.19 1.09 -6.90
N THR A 36 -4.17 -0.19 -7.25
CA THR A 36 -4.59 -1.28 -6.34
C THR A 36 -3.73 -1.32 -5.07
N ASN A 37 -2.42 -1.11 -5.18
CA ASN A 37 -1.54 -1.04 -4.02
C ASN A 37 -1.80 0.19 -3.15
N ALA A 38 -2.13 1.33 -3.76
CA ALA A 38 -2.52 2.52 -3.00
C ALA A 38 -3.79 2.30 -2.17
N GLU A 39 -4.80 1.66 -2.76
CA GLU A 39 -6.04 1.29 -2.08
C GLU A 39 -5.79 0.31 -0.92
N LEU A 40 -4.99 -0.72 -1.18
CA LEU A 40 -4.65 -1.74 -0.19
C LEU A 40 -3.90 -1.13 1.01
N ALA A 41 -2.89 -0.28 0.77
CA ALA A 41 -2.16 0.40 1.82
C ALA A 41 -3.05 1.38 2.62
N SER A 42 -3.94 2.10 1.94
CA SER A 42 -4.92 2.98 2.60
C SER A 42 -5.91 2.20 3.47
N CYS A 43 -6.38 1.04 2.99
CA CYS A 43 -7.27 0.16 3.75
C CYS A 43 -6.57 -0.39 5.00
N THR A 44 -5.32 -0.82 4.88
CA THR A 44 -4.51 -1.30 6.01
C THR A 44 -4.33 -0.23 7.07
N ALA A 45 -4.04 1.02 6.68
CA ALA A 45 -3.96 2.14 7.63
C ALA A 45 -5.29 2.38 8.37
N LYS A 46 -6.43 2.26 7.67
CA LYS A 46 -7.77 2.38 8.30
C LYS A 46 -8.04 1.25 9.28
N LEU A 47 -7.69 0.00 8.96
CA LEU A 47 -7.86 -1.13 9.87
C LEU A 47 -6.99 -0.97 11.13
N MET A 48 -5.76 -0.49 10.97
CA MET A 48 -4.88 -0.18 12.10
C MET A 48 -5.46 0.92 13.00
N SER A 49 -6.10 1.95 12.43
CA SER A 49 -6.63 3.09 13.19
C SER A 49 -7.82 2.72 14.07
N ILE A 50 -8.66 1.79 13.61
CA ILE A 50 -9.78 1.24 14.40
C ILE A 50 -9.38 0.03 15.25
N GLY A 51 -8.14 -0.43 15.13
CA GLY A 51 -7.65 -1.59 15.84
C GLY A 51 -8.30 -2.91 15.45
N ALA A 52 -8.65 -3.05 14.18
CA ALA A 52 -9.24 -4.26 13.65
C ALA A 52 -8.25 -5.45 13.78
N PRO A 53 -8.70 -6.64 14.20
CA PRO A 53 -7.84 -7.83 14.29
C PRO A 53 -7.27 -8.25 12.92
N GLU A 54 -7.98 -7.94 11.83
CA GLU A 54 -7.57 -8.22 10.45
C GLU A 54 -6.41 -7.33 9.97
N ALA A 55 -6.05 -6.28 10.72
CA ALA A 55 -4.98 -5.36 10.35
C ALA A 55 -3.65 -6.09 10.11
N LYS A 56 -3.37 -7.17 10.86
CA LYS A 56 -2.17 -7.99 10.66
C LYS A 56 -2.17 -8.67 9.30
N THR A 57 -3.24 -9.39 8.97
CA THR A 57 -3.40 -10.08 7.69
C THR A 57 -3.32 -9.10 6.52
N LEU A 58 -3.98 -7.94 6.64
CA LEU A 58 -3.95 -6.93 5.58
C LEU A 58 -2.56 -6.30 5.42
N THR A 59 -1.79 -6.18 6.51
CA THR A 59 -0.39 -5.71 6.46
C THR A 59 0.48 -6.66 5.66
N GLU A 60 0.37 -7.98 5.88
CA GLU A 60 1.14 -8.99 5.15
C GLU A 60 0.81 -8.97 3.64
N LEU A 61 -0.48 -8.86 3.31
CA LEU A 61 -0.94 -8.71 1.94
C LEU A 61 -0.42 -7.41 1.30
N THR A 62 -0.50 -6.30 2.02
CA THR A 62 0.01 -4.99 1.58
C THR A 62 1.49 -5.06 1.25
N ARG A 63 2.29 -5.67 2.13
CA ARG A 63 3.74 -5.82 1.91
C ARG A 63 4.01 -6.66 0.68
N THR A 64 3.41 -7.85 0.60
CA THR A 64 3.61 -8.80 -0.51
C THR A 64 3.23 -8.18 -1.86
N SER A 65 2.12 -7.45 -1.92
CA SER A 65 1.67 -6.77 -3.15
C SER A 65 2.56 -5.59 -3.52
N SER A 66 3.10 -4.87 -2.53
CA SER A 66 4.04 -3.76 -2.74
C SER A 66 5.39 -4.27 -3.25
N ASP A 67 5.93 -5.33 -2.65
CA ASP A 67 7.20 -5.97 -3.04
C ASP A 67 7.13 -6.43 -4.51
N ARG A 68 6.06 -7.15 -4.87
CA ARG A 68 5.82 -7.58 -6.26
C ARG A 68 5.71 -6.41 -7.23
N CYS A 69 5.06 -5.32 -6.83
CA CYS A 69 4.93 -4.15 -7.68
C CYS A 69 6.28 -3.46 -7.91
N ALA A 70 7.15 -3.41 -6.91
CA ALA A 70 8.51 -2.90 -7.05
C ALA A 70 9.37 -3.79 -7.96
N GLU A 71 9.18 -5.10 -7.92
CA GLU A 71 9.86 -6.06 -8.81
C GLU A 71 9.44 -5.92 -10.28
N MET A 72 8.17 -5.57 -10.55
CA MET A 72 7.65 -5.40 -11.92
C MET A 72 8.19 -4.15 -12.64
N TRP A 73 8.94 -3.26 -11.97
CA TRP A 73 9.59 -2.11 -12.64
C TRP A 73 10.75 -2.51 -13.57
N TYR A 74 11.21 -3.76 -13.51
CA TYR A 74 12.31 -4.28 -14.35
C TYR A 74 11.86 -5.08 -15.59
N VAL A 75 10.54 -5.13 -15.88
CA VAL A 75 9.98 -5.92 -16.99
C VAL A 75 9.30 -5.04 -18.02
#